data_AF-A0A957KU80-F1
#
_entry.id   AF-A0A957KU80-F1
#
_cell.length_a   1.000
_cell.length_b   1.000
_cell.length_c   1.000
_cell.angle_alpha   90.00
_cell.angle_beta   90.00
_cell.angle_gamma   90.00
#
_symmetry.space_group_name_H-M   'P 1'
#
loop_
_entity.id
_entity.type
_entity.pdbx_description
1 polymer ?
#
loop_
_entity_poly.entity_id
_entity_poly.type
_entity_poly.pdbx_seq_one_letter_code
_entity_poly.pdbx_strand_id
1 'polypeptide(L)'
;PELLADAHTGAGTMAYHQSDYMAAIAQHEAALALYRQLDNREGIAFALNNLGAQAVDLADYAAAERWLGESLAIAEQIGDRRLVCYVLSNQADIAKQRREYVHAAGILTKCLDMSYELGDGWMVAAALAWRGTALLHTDAQAQAADDLMTSLEHCVRIGARQYAAIALEGLAFLAAHRKLPEACAQLCGAAEALRKEIGITLLPHAHQEHDVSAAYAQEALSTDAFAEAWAQGATLVQGDLLVESVKTLLNEDGQGG
;
A
#
# COMPACT_ATOMS: atom_id res chain seq x y z
N PRO A 1 27.99 -6.33 17.71
CA PRO A 1 27.11 -7.32 17.02
C PRO A 1 25.72 -6.73 16.77
N GLU A 2 25.13 -6.05 17.77
CA GLU A 2 23.84 -5.35 17.62
C GLU A 2 23.90 -4.22 16.58
N LEU A 3 24.83 -3.27 16.72
CA LEU A 3 25.06 -2.22 15.70
C LEU A 3 25.31 -2.77 14.29
N LEU A 4 25.91 -3.96 14.18
CA LEU A 4 26.13 -4.62 12.89
C LEU A 4 24.81 -5.18 12.35
N ALA A 5 23.98 -5.78 13.20
CA ALA A 5 22.64 -6.23 12.83
C ALA A 5 21.77 -5.06 12.37
N ASP A 6 21.80 -3.94 13.10
CA ASP A 6 21.08 -2.72 12.72
C ASP A 6 21.58 -2.14 11.39
N ALA A 7 22.89 -2.16 11.17
CA ALA A 7 23.49 -1.74 9.90
C ALA A 7 23.04 -2.64 8.74
N HIS A 8 22.98 -3.96 8.95
CA HIS A 8 22.43 -4.90 7.97
C HIS A 8 20.94 -4.64 7.71
N THR A 9 20.14 -4.38 8.75
CA THR A 9 18.73 -4.01 8.60
C THR A 9 18.58 -2.75 7.73
N GLY A 10 19.33 -1.70 8.05
CA GLY A 10 19.31 -0.45 7.27
C GLY A 10 19.76 -0.65 5.83
N ALA A 11 20.84 -1.39 5.60
CA ALA A 11 21.33 -1.71 4.26
C ALA A 11 20.30 -2.52 3.45
N GLY A 12 19.61 -3.48 4.09
CA GLY A 12 18.55 -4.25 3.47
C GLY A 12 17.36 -3.39 3.06
N THR A 13 16.90 -2.50 3.93
CA THR A 13 15.82 -1.55 3.62
C THR A 13 16.21 -0.61 2.47
N MET A 14 17.44 -0.11 2.44
CA MET A 14 17.92 0.72 1.34
C MET A 14 17.97 -0.03 0.00
N ALA A 15 18.49 -1.26 0.01
CA ALA A 15 18.53 -2.11 -1.19
C ALA A 15 17.11 -2.42 -1.69
N TYR A 16 16.18 -2.69 -0.79
CA TYR A 16 14.77 -2.91 -1.10
C TYR A 16 14.15 -1.70 -1.81
N HIS A 17 14.37 -0.49 -1.30
CA HIS A 17 13.88 0.74 -1.95
C HIS A 17 14.55 1.03 -3.31
N GLN A 18 15.73 0.46 -3.56
CA GLN A 18 16.40 0.51 -4.86
C GLN A 18 15.99 -0.64 -5.79
N SER A 19 15.00 -1.45 -5.37
CA SER A 19 14.55 -2.65 -6.08
C SER A 19 15.65 -3.71 -6.27
N ASP A 20 16.72 -3.68 -5.48
CA ASP A 20 17.72 -4.75 -5.40
C ASP A 20 17.29 -5.76 -4.33
N TYR A 21 16.28 -6.56 -4.68
CA TYR A 21 15.66 -7.53 -3.77
C TYR A 21 16.64 -8.62 -3.32
N MET A 22 17.58 -9.02 -4.18
CA MET A 22 18.58 -10.03 -3.84
C MET A 22 19.55 -9.49 -2.78
N ALA A 23 20.01 -8.25 -2.94
CA ALA A 23 20.82 -7.62 -1.90
C ALA A 23 20.00 -7.39 -0.62
N ALA A 24 18.75 -6.95 -0.73
CA ALA A 24 17.88 -6.72 0.42
C ALA A 24 17.69 -7.99 1.28
N ILE A 25 17.37 -9.12 0.63
CA ILE A 25 17.21 -10.43 1.28
C ILE A 25 18.52 -10.82 1.98
N ALA A 26 19.66 -10.74 1.29
CA ALA A 26 20.95 -11.12 1.86
C ALA A 26 21.30 -10.29 3.11
N GLN A 27 21.01 -8.99 3.10
CA GLN A 27 21.24 -8.12 4.24
C GLN A 27 20.29 -8.43 5.41
N HIS A 28 19.00 -8.66 5.15
CA HIS A 28 18.06 -9.00 6.23
C HIS A 28 18.30 -10.41 6.81
N GLU A 29 18.75 -11.37 6.01
CA GLU A 29 19.18 -12.68 6.51
C GLU A 29 20.41 -12.56 7.43
N ALA A 30 21.37 -11.70 7.06
CA ALA A 30 22.53 -11.40 7.91
C ALA A 30 22.11 -10.73 9.23
N ALA A 31 21.20 -9.76 9.18
CA ALA A 31 20.63 -9.13 10.38
C ALA A 31 19.90 -10.16 11.27
N LEU A 32 19.05 -11.01 10.67
CA LEU A 32 18.31 -12.06 11.38
C LEU A 32 19.26 -13.03 12.10
N ALA A 33 20.33 -13.47 11.43
CA ALA A 33 21.32 -14.34 12.04
C ALA A 33 21.99 -13.70 13.27
N LEU A 34 22.32 -12.41 13.19
CA LEU A 34 22.91 -11.67 14.30
C LEU A 34 21.91 -11.44 15.44
N TYR A 35 20.67 -11.03 15.15
CA TYR A 35 19.65 -10.87 16.19
C TYR A 35 19.33 -12.19 16.90
N ARG A 36 19.35 -13.33 16.20
CA ARG A 36 19.25 -14.67 16.81
C ARG A 36 20.41 -14.99 17.74
N GLN A 37 21.65 -14.63 17.38
CA GLN A 37 22.81 -14.80 18.27
C GLN A 37 22.71 -13.94 19.53
N LEU A 38 22.04 -12.80 19.43
CA LEU A 38 21.85 -11.84 20.52
C LEU A 38 20.59 -12.10 21.35
N ASP A 39 19.74 -13.05 20.96
CA ASP A 39 18.38 -13.27 21.48
C ASP A 39 17.54 -11.97 21.49
N ASN A 40 17.77 -11.08 20.52
CA ASN A 40 17.00 -9.85 20.35
C ASN A 40 15.68 -10.17 19.64
N ARG A 41 14.63 -10.41 20.41
CA ARG A 41 13.29 -10.78 19.91
C ARG A 41 12.68 -9.74 18.97
N GLU A 42 12.83 -8.46 19.29
CA GLU A 42 12.33 -7.36 18.46
C GLU A 42 13.02 -7.35 17.09
N GLY A 43 14.36 -7.37 17.08
CA GLY A 43 15.15 -7.42 15.85
C GLY A 43 14.88 -8.67 15.01
N ILE A 44 14.70 -9.84 15.64
CA ILE A 44 14.31 -11.08 14.94
C ILE A 44 12.97 -10.89 14.23
N ALA A 45 11.96 -10.38 14.93
CA ALA A 45 10.63 -10.20 14.36
C ALA A 45 10.65 -9.18 13.20
N PHE A 46 11.32 -8.04 13.36
CA PHE A 46 11.46 -7.06 12.27
C PHE A 46 12.16 -7.64 11.03
N ALA A 47 13.27 -8.37 11.22
CA ALA A 47 13.98 -8.98 10.10
C ALA A 47 13.13 -10.03 9.38
N LEU A 48 12.37 -10.85 10.13
CA LEU A 48 11.42 -11.81 9.56
C LEU A 48 10.28 -11.13 8.80
N ASN A 49 9.72 -10.03 9.32
CA ASN A 49 8.70 -9.27 8.61
C ASN A 49 9.22 -8.72 7.27
N ASN A 50 10.45 -8.19 7.25
CA ASN A 50 11.05 -7.65 6.02
C ASN A 50 11.32 -8.74 4.98
N LEU A 51 11.83 -9.90 5.40
CA LEU A 51 11.99 -11.07 4.53
C LEU A 51 10.62 -11.56 4.03
N GLY A 52 9.61 -11.56 4.90
CA GLY A 52 8.23 -11.87 4.58
C GLY A 52 7.69 -10.97 3.46
N ALA A 53 7.77 -9.65 3.62
CA ALA A 53 7.36 -8.68 2.62
C ALA A 53 8.08 -8.88 1.27
N GLN A 54 9.39 -9.12 1.30
CA GLN A 54 10.18 -9.38 0.08
C GLN A 54 9.76 -10.68 -0.62
N ALA A 55 9.38 -11.72 0.12
CA ALA A 55 8.81 -12.92 -0.49
C ALA A 55 7.41 -12.68 -1.07
N VAL A 56 6.57 -11.83 -0.45
CA VAL A 56 5.29 -11.41 -1.07
C VAL A 56 5.55 -10.73 -2.40
N ASP A 57 6.50 -9.80 -2.43
CA ASP A 57 6.90 -9.05 -3.61
C ASP A 57 7.40 -9.95 -4.76
N LEU A 58 8.11 -11.02 -4.41
CA LEU A 58 8.62 -12.03 -5.34
C LEU A 58 7.61 -13.16 -5.62
N ALA A 59 6.39 -13.05 -5.11
CA ALA A 59 5.31 -14.04 -5.19
C ALA A 59 5.66 -15.44 -4.60
N ASP A 60 6.67 -15.53 -3.73
CA ASP A 60 6.95 -16.72 -2.93
C ASP A 60 6.10 -16.73 -1.65
N TYR A 61 4.80 -16.93 -1.82
CA TYR A 61 3.86 -16.87 -0.70
C TYR A 61 4.13 -17.92 0.38
N ALA A 62 4.72 -19.07 0.02
CA ALA A 62 5.04 -20.10 0.99
C ALA A 62 6.18 -19.66 1.93
N ALA A 63 7.23 -19.03 1.39
CA ALA A 63 8.28 -18.44 2.20
C ALA A 63 7.75 -17.26 3.03
N ALA A 64 6.94 -16.39 2.41
CA ALA A 64 6.32 -15.25 3.08
C ALA A 64 5.49 -15.69 4.29
N GLU A 65 4.59 -16.67 4.14
CA GLU A 65 3.74 -17.17 5.23
C GLU A 65 4.57 -17.73 6.39
N ARG A 66 5.67 -18.44 6.09
CA ARG A 66 6.56 -18.96 7.12
C ARG A 66 7.22 -17.84 7.91
N TRP A 67 7.81 -16.86 7.24
CA TRP A 67 8.52 -15.76 7.90
C TRP A 67 7.56 -14.82 8.65
N LEU A 68 6.44 -14.46 8.02
CA LEU A 68 5.40 -13.63 8.63
C LEU A 68 4.76 -14.35 9.83
N GLY A 69 4.54 -15.67 9.75
CA GLY A 69 4.02 -16.45 10.87
C GLY A 69 4.95 -16.45 12.09
N GLU A 70 6.27 -16.62 11.87
CA GLU A 70 7.27 -16.53 12.93
C GLU A 70 7.35 -15.10 13.50
N SER A 71 7.32 -14.07 12.64
CA SER A 71 7.31 -12.67 13.05
C SER A 71 6.08 -12.32 13.90
N LEU A 72 4.88 -12.76 13.47
CA LEU A 72 3.64 -12.50 14.19
C LEU A 72 3.68 -13.09 15.60
N ALA A 73 4.08 -14.36 15.70
CA ALA A 73 4.16 -15.05 16.98
C ALA A 73 5.12 -14.34 17.96
N ILE A 74 6.25 -13.83 17.48
CA ILE A 74 7.19 -13.09 18.32
C ILE A 74 6.63 -11.71 18.68
N ALA A 75 6.06 -10.98 17.72
CA ALA A 75 5.47 -9.66 17.95
C ALA A 75 4.34 -9.72 19.00
N GLU A 76 3.49 -10.74 18.95
CA GLU A 76 2.45 -10.99 19.96
C GLU A 76 3.06 -11.31 21.33
N GLN A 77 4.12 -12.12 21.39
CA GLN A 77 4.80 -12.46 22.65
C GLN A 77 5.42 -11.25 23.34
N ILE A 78 6.02 -10.33 22.58
CA ILE A 78 6.64 -9.11 23.12
C ILE A 78 5.66 -7.95 23.28
N GLY A 79 4.42 -8.10 22.81
CA GLY A 79 3.38 -7.07 22.88
C GLY A 79 3.59 -5.91 21.90
N ASP A 80 4.36 -6.09 20.84
CA ASP A 80 4.56 -5.06 19.81
C ASP A 80 3.37 -5.02 18.85
N ARG A 81 2.40 -4.18 19.21
CA ARG A 81 1.17 -3.98 18.45
C ARG A 81 1.40 -3.36 17.06
N ARG A 82 2.44 -2.55 16.88
CA ARG A 82 2.74 -1.97 15.56
C ARG A 82 3.28 -3.03 14.61
N LEU A 83 4.21 -3.85 15.10
CA LEU A 83 4.75 -4.95 14.30
C LEU A 83 3.68 -5.99 13.96
N VAL A 84 2.75 -6.28 14.87
CA VAL A 84 1.57 -7.10 14.56
C VAL A 84 0.83 -6.52 13.35
N CYS A 85 0.53 -5.22 13.34
CA CYS A 85 -0.15 -4.57 12.21
C CYS A 85 0.64 -4.63 10.90
N TYR A 86 1.97 -4.47 10.91
CA TYR A 86 2.79 -4.63 9.71
C TYR A 86 2.71 -6.04 9.15
N VAL A 87 2.83 -7.06 10.02
CA VAL A 87 2.75 -8.46 9.61
C VAL A 87 1.36 -8.80 9.07
N LEU A 88 0.29 -8.34 9.73
CA LEU A 88 -1.08 -8.52 9.28
C LEU A 88 -1.32 -7.87 7.91
N SER A 89 -0.72 -6.70 7.65
CA SER A 89 -0.85 -6.02 6.36
C SER A 89 -0.21 -6.84 5.23
N ASN A 90 0.96 -7.42 5.46
CA ASN A 90 1.62 -8.31 4.51
C ASN A 90 0.82 -9.61 4.28
N GLN A 91 0.24 -10.19 5.33
CA GLN A 91 -0.64 -11.35 5.20
C GLN A 91 -1.93 -11.04 4.42
N ALA A 92 -2.49 -9.85 4.61
CA ALA A 92 -3.65 -9.39 3.85
C ALA A 92 -3.31 -9.23 2.37
N ASP A 93 -2.10 -8.80 2.02
CA ASP A 93 -1.67 -8.73 0.63
C ASP A 93 -1.57 -10.14 0.01
N ILE A 94 -0.99 -11.13 0.72
CA ILE A 94 -1.02 -12.54 0.27
C ILE A 94 -2.46 -13.01 -0.01
N ALA A 95 -3.39 -12.70 0.90
CA ALA A 95 -4.80 -13.03 0.71
C ALA A 95 -5.40 -12.32 -0.52
N LYS A 96 -5.06 -11.05 -0.77
CA LYS A 96 -5.46 -10.33 -2.00
C LYS A 96 -4.91 -11.02 -3.25
N GLN A 97 -3.63 -11.41 -3.26
CA GLN A 97 -3.02 -12.10 -4.39
C GLN A 97 -3.69 -13.46 -4.69
N ARG A 98 -4.20 -14.13 -3.64
CA ARG A 98 -5.03 -15.34 -3.75
C ARG A 98 -6.50 -15.07 -4.07
N ARG A 99 -6.89 -13.80 -4.26
CA ARG A 99 -8.27 -13.33 -4.49
C ARG A 99 -9.23 -13.60 -3.32
N GLU A 100 -8.68 -13.73 -2.12
CA GLU A 100 -9.41 -13.92 -0.87
C GLU A 100 -9.77 -12.55 -0.25
N TYR A 101 -10.42 -11.69 -1.04
CA TYR A 101 -10.60 -10.27 -0.70
C TYR A 101 -11.35 -10.01 0.61
N VAL A 102 -12.39 -10.81 0.89
CA VAL A 102 -13.14 -10.72 2.16
C VAL A 102 -12.25 -11.10 3.36
N HIS A 103 -11.36 -12.08 3.19
CA HIS A 103 -10.42 -12.48 4.22
C HIS A 103 -9.38 -11.38 4.47
N ALA A 104 -8.80 -10.81 3.40
CA ALA A 104 -7.88 -9.69 3.46
C ALA A 104 -8.49 -8.49 4.18
N ALA A 105 -9.73 -8.10 3.83
CA ALA A 105 -10.44 -7.01 4.49
C ALA A 105 -10.70 -7.27 5.99
N GLY A 106 -10.98 -8.53 6.36
CA GLY A 106 -11.11 -8.95 7.75
C GLY A 106 -9.81 -8.83 8.55
N ILE A 107 -8.67 -9.19 7.95
CA ILE A 107 -7.34 -9.00 8.56
C ILE A 107 -7.06 -7.51 8.77
N LEU A 108 -7.30 -6.68 7.75
CA LEU A 108 -7.02 -5.24 7.79
C LEU A 108 -7.94 -4.48 8.74
N THR A 109 -9.15 -4.99 8.99
CA THR A 109 -10.03 -4.44 10.04
C THR A 109 -9.41 -4.59 11.43
N LYS A 110 -8.79 -5.73 11.75
CA LYS A 110 -8.07 -5.91 13.02
C LYS A 110 -6.90 -4.93 13.15
N CYS A 111 -6.17 -4.72 12.06
CA CYS A 111 -5.08 -3.75 11.99
C CYS A 111 -5.59 -2.32 12.22
N LEU A 112 -6.71 -1.96 11.60
CA LEU A 112 -7.34 -0.64 11.76
C LEU A 112 -7.80 -0.37 13.19
N ASP A 113 -8.51 -1.32 13.81
CA ASP A 113 -8.97 -1.20 15.21
C ASP A 113 -7.78 -0.97 16.16
N MET A 114 -6.71 -1.76 15.98
CA MET A 114 -5.47 -1.62 16.73
C MET A 114 -4.77 -0.28 16.48
N SER A 115 -4.82 0.23 15.24
CA SER A 115 -4.25 1.53 14.89
C SER A 115 -4.96 2.69 15.59
N TYR A 116 -6.29 2.62 15.69
CA TYR A 116 -7.07 3.61 16.43
C TYR A 116 -6.76 3.58 17.93
N GLU A 117 -6.67 2.39 18.54
CA GLU A 117 -6.31 2.25 19.95
C GLU A 117 -4.93 2.83 20.27
N LEU A 118 -3.98 2.72 19.34
CA LEU A 118 -2.62 3.28 19.48
C LEU A 118 -2.56 4.78 19.20
N GLY A 119 -3.61 5.38 18.61
CA GLY A 119 -3.58 6.75 18.10
C GLY A 119 -2.57 6.94 16.95
N ASP A 120 -2.23 5.87 16.23
CA ASP A 120 -1.23 5.89 15.18
C ASP A 120 -1.87 6.27 13.83
N GLY A 121 -1.84 7.57 13.53
CA GLY A 121 -2.46 8.11 12.30
C GLY A 121 -1.86 7.55 11.01
N TRP A 122 -0.57 7.19 11.02
CA TRP A 122 0.10 6.56 9.88
C TRP A 122 -0.44 5.15 9.63
N MET A 123 -0.62 4.38 10.69
CA MET A 123 -1.15 3.02 10.59
C MET A 123 -2.65 3.00 10.26
N VAL A 124 -3.42 3.98 10.78
CA VAL A 124 -4.82 4.18 10.36
C VAL A 124 -4.91 4.43 8.86
N ALA A 125 -4.08 5.34 8.33
CA ALA A 125 -4.07 5.65 6.89
C ALA A 125 -3.72 4.42 6.04
N ALA A 126 -2.68 3.67 6.46
CA ALA A 126 -2.27 2.44 5.79
C ALA A 126 -3.38 1.38 5.79
N ALA A 127 -3.95 1.07 6.96
CA ALA A 127 -4.96 0.04 7.10
C ALA A 127 -6.23 0.37 6.29
N LEU A 128 -6.65 1.63 6.28
CA LEU A 128 -7.77 2.11 5.44
C LEU A 128 -7.46 1.97 3.95
N ALA A 129 -6.28 2.40 3.49
CA ALA A 129 -5.89 2.28 2.08
C ALA A 129 -5.94 0.81 1.63
N TRP A 130 -5.26 -0.06 2.37
CA TRP A 130 -5.21 -1.48 2.03
C TRP A 130 -6.59 -2.14 2.12
N ARG A 131 -7.40 -1.83 3.14
CA ARG A 131 -8.73 -2.43 3.27
C ARG A 131 -9.63 -1.97 2.14
N GLY A 132 -9.58 -0.69 1.80
CA GLY A 132 -10.27 -0.12 0.65
C GLY A 132 -9.93 -0.88 -0.63
N THR A 133 -8.64 -1.09 -0.93
CA THR A 133 -8.24 -1.85 -2.13
C THR A 133 -8.74 -3.29 -2.14
N ALA A 134 -8.78 -3.97 -0.99
CA ALA A 134 -9.35 -5.31 -0.90
C ALA A 134 -10.87 -5.29 -1.15
N LEU A 135 -11.58 -4.32 -0.60
CA LEU A 135 -13.04 -4.20 -0.72
C LEU A 135 -13.51 -3.85 -2.14
N LEU A 136 -12.66 -3.24 -2.99
CA LEU A 136 -12.99 -2.93 -4.39
C LEU A 136 -13.41 -4.16 -5.21
N HIS A 137 -12.90 -5.33 -4.85
CA HIS A 137 -13.17 -6.61 -5.50
C HIS A 137 -14.30 -7.41 -4.81
N THR A 138 -15.10 -6.73 -3.99
CA THR A 138 -16.24 -7.30 -3.27
C THR A 138 -17.50 -6.47 -3.53
N ASP A 139 -18.65 -6.91 -3.01
CA ASP A 139 -19.91 -6.14 -3.09
C ASP A 139 -19.90 -4.87 -2.22
N ALA A 140 -18.85 -4.63 -1.43
CA ALA A 140 -18.72 -3.51 -0.51
C ALA A 140 -18.02 -2.28 -1.11
N GLN A 141 -18.25 -1.98 -2.40
CA GLN A 141 -17.56 -0.87 -3.10
C GLN A 141 -17.84 0.52 -2.49
N ALA A 142 -19.00 0.74 -1.89
CA ALA A 142 -19.28 1.99 -1.16
C ALA A 142 -18.35 2.15 0.05
N GLN A 143 -18.18 1.08 0.83
CA GLN A 143 -17.24 1.06 1.95
C GLN A 143 -15.79 1.20 1.48
N ALA A 144 -15.44 0.59 0.34
CA ALA A 144 -14.12 0.77 -0.27
C ALA A 144 -13.85 2.25 -0.58
N ALA A 145 -14.81 2.95 -1.17
CA ALA A 145 -14.71 4.37 -1.48
C ALA A 145 -14.52 5.21 -0.20
N ASP A 146 -15.31 4.94 0.83
CA ASP A 146 -15.21 5.64 2.12
C ASP A 146 -13.84 5.42 2.77
N ASP A 147 -13.33 4.19 2.77
CA ASP A 147 -12.02 3.84 3.32
C ASP A 147 -10.88 4.55 2.58
N LEU A 148 -10.90 4.53 1.25
CA LEU A 148 -9.87 5.15 0.42
C LEU A 148 -9.89 6.68 0.56
N MET A 149 -11.07 7.29 0.58
CA MET A 149 -11.21 8.73 0.82
C MET A 149 -10.73 9.12 2.22
N THR A 150 -11.14 8.38 3.25
CA THR A 150 -10.70 8.63 4.63
C THR A 150 -9.18 8.45 4.76
N SER A 151 -8.62 7.42 4.11
CA SER A 151 -7.16 7.24 4.04
C SER A 151 -6.48 8.45 3.41
N LEU A 152 -6.96 8.92 2.25
CA LEU A 152 -6.41 10.08 1.55
C LEU A 152 -6.43 11.34 2.43
N GLU A 153 -7.53 11.60 3.13
CA GLU A 153 -7.68 12.70 4.08
C GLU A 153 -6.65 12.63 5.21
N HIS A 154 -6.48 11.44 5.80
CA HIS A 154 -5.46 11.19 6.80
C HIS A 154 -4.05 11.42 6.23
N CYS A 155 -3.77 10.92 5.03
CA CYS A 155 -2.47 11.02 4.39
C CYS A 155 -2.07 12.47 4.12
N VAL A 156 -2.98 13.29 3.59
CA VAL A 156 -2.74 14.71 3.34
C VAL A 156 -2.43 15.44 4.64
N ARG A 157 -3.17 15.14 5.73
CA ARG A 157 -2.97 15.78 7.03
C ARG A 157 -1.62 15.44 7.67
N ILE A 158 -1.15 14.20 7.55
CA ILE A 158 0.08 13.73 8.24
C ILE A 158 1.31 13.67 7.31
N GLY A 159 1.15 13.97 6.02
CA GLY A 159 2.22 13.90 5.02
C GLY A 159 2.56 12.48 4.54
N ALA A 160 1.64 11.51 4.69
CA ALA A 160 1.87 10.11 4.32
C ALA A 160 1.68 9.84 2.82
N ARG A 161 2.61 10.36 2.02
CA ARG A 161 2.54 10.32 0.55
C ARG A 161 2.44 8.92 -0.05
N GLN A 162 3.09 7.90 0.53
CA GLN A 162 2.99 6.54 -0.01
C GLN A 162 1.57 5.97 0.04
N TYR A 163 0.83 6.23 1.12
CA TYR A 163 -0.52 5.72 1.29
C TYR A 163 -1.54 6.57 0.52
N ALA A 164 -1.25 7.87 0.31
CA ALA A 164 -2.03 8.69 -0.61
C ALA A 164 -1.97 8.15 -2.04
N ALA A 165 -0.81 7.70 -2.52
CA ALA A 165 -0.69 7.09 -3.86
C ALA A 165 -1.55 5.82 -3.99
N ILE A 166 -1.48 4.92 -3.00
CA ILE A 166 -2.30 3.69 -2.97
C ILE A 166 -3.80 4.04 -2.93
N ALA A 167 -4.19 5.02 -2.12
CA ALA A 167 -5.58 5.46 -2.04
C ALA A 167 -6.08 5.99 -3.39
N LEU A 168 -5.28 6.82 -4.08
CA LEU A 168 -5.61 7.36 -5.40
C LEU A 168 -5.72 6.26 -6.47
N GLU A 169 -4.89 5.21 -6.42
CA GLU A 169 -4.98 4.06 -7.33
C GLU A 169 -6.28 3.28 -7.11
N GLY A 170 -6.65 3.04 -5.86
CA GLY A 170 -7.92 2.40 -5.54
C GLY A 170 -9.12 3.25 -6.00
N LEU A 171 -9.04 4.57 -5.84
CA LEU A 171 -10.09 5.48 -6.31
C LEU A 171 -10.14 5.57 -7.83
N ALA A 172 -9.00 5.47 -8.53
CA ALA A 172 -8.97 5.37 -9.99
C ALA A 172 -9.66 4.10 -10.48
N PHE A 173 -9.40 2.96 -9.81
CA PHE A 173 -10.08 1.70 -10.10
C PHE A 173 -11.58 1.80 -9.88
N LEU A 174 -12.02 2.48 -8.82
CA LEU A 174 -13.43 2.78 -8.59
C LEU A 174 -14.02 3.68 -9.70
N ALA A 175 -13.30 4.72 -10.13
CA ALA A 175 -13.73 5.59 -11.23
C ALA A 175 -13.89 4.82 -12.55
N ALA A 176 -12.98 3.87 -12.83
CA ALA A 176 -13.11 2.96 -13.96
C ALA A 176 -14.41 2.12 -13.90
N HIS A 177 -14.74 1.59 -12.73
CA HIS A 177 -15.99 0.82 -12.52
C HIS A 177 -17.25 1.69 -12.68
N ARG A 178 -17.17 2.96 -12.30
CA ARG A 178 -18.24 3.96 -12.49
C ARG A 178 -18.32 4.52 -13.90
N LYS A 179 -17.38 4.13 -14.78
CA LYS A 179 -17.26 4.62 -16.16
C LYS A 179 -16.99 6.11 -16.26
N LEU A 180 -16.11 6.62 -15.40
CA LEU A 180 -15.64 8.01 -15.37
C LEU A 180 -14.20 8.08 -15.91
N PRO A 181 -13.99 8.09 -17.24
CA PRO A 181 -12.65 7.91 -17.82
C PRO A 181 -11.71 9.09 -17.57
N GLU A 182 -12.20 10.34 -17.58
CA GLU A 182 -11.39 11.52 -17.26
C GLU A 182 -10.92 11.49 -15.80
N ALA A 183 -11.85 11.24 -14.87
CA ALA A 183 -11.53 11.09 -13.45
C ALA A 183 -10.54 9.94 -13.22
N CYS A 184 -10.72 8.81 -13.89
CA CYS A 184 -9.80 7.68 -13.84
C CYS A 184 -8.38 8.06 -14.26
N ALA A 185 -8.23 8.75 -15.40
CA ALA A 185 -6.93 9.21 -15.90
C ALA A 185 -6.27 10.21 -14.94
N GLN A 186 -7.03 11.18 -14.41
CA GLN A 186 -6.53 12.16 -13.45
C GLN A 186 -6.05 11.49 -12.16
N LEU A 187 -6.81 10.55 -11.61
CA LEU A 187 -6.44 9.83 -10.39
C LEU A 187 -5.20 8.95 -10.61
N CYS A 188 -5.07 8.30 -11.78
CA CYS A 188 -3.86 7.57 -12.15
C CYS A 188 -2.63 8.49 -12.27
N GLY A 189 -2.77 9.64 -12.93
CA GLY A 189 -1.70 10.63 -13.04
C GLY A 189 -1.28 11.24 -11.71
N ALA A 190 -2.23 11.46 -10.80
CA ALA A 190 -1.98 11.91 -9.43
C ALA A 190 -1.18 10.86 -8.64
N ALA A 191 -1.58 9.59 -8.69
CA ALA A 191 -0.86 8.51 -8.03
C ALA A 191 0.57 8.35 -8.55
N GLU A 192 0.75 8.40 -9.88
CA GLU A 192 2.07 8.30 -10.51
C GLU A 192 2.97 9.48 -10.11
N ALA A 193 2.43 10.69 -10.05
CA ALA A 193 3.17 11.88 -9.63
C ALA A 193 3.67 11.75 -8.17
N LEU A 194 2.82 11.28 -7.25
CA LEU A 194 3.25 11.01 -5.87
C LEU A 194 4.32 9.93 -5.79
N ARG A 195 4.17 8.83 -6.56
CA ARG A 195 5.18 7.77 -6.61
C ARG A 195 6.54 8.27 -7.10
N LYS A 196 6.55 9.12 -8.13
CA LYS A 196 7.77 9.78 -8.63
C LYS A 196 8.39 10.69 -7.58
N GLU A 197 7.60 11.45 -6.82
CA GLU A 197 8.09 12.33 -5.76
C GLU A 197 8.82 11.54 -4.64
N ILE A 198 8.26 10.39 -4.24
CA ILE A 198 8.82 9.55 -3.17
C ILE A 198 9.85 8.53 -3.66
N GLY A 199 10.13 8.46 -4.97
CA GLY A 199 11.13 7.56 -5.55
C GLY A 199 10.76 6.08 -5.51
N ILE A 200 9.46 5.74 -5.41
CA ILE A 200 8.99 4.34 -5.40
C ILE A 200 8.65 3.92 -6.83
N THR A 201 9.22 2.80 -7.27
CA THR A 201 8.81 2.08 -8.48
C THR A 201 7.97 0.89 -8.06
N LEU A 202 6.75 0.76 -8.59
CA LEU A 202 5.89 -0.38 -8.27
C LEU A 202 6.43 -1.66 -8.90
N LEU A 203 6.25 -2.78 -8.20
CA LEU A 203 6.48 -4.10 -8.77
C LEU A 203 5.35 -4.51 -9.71
N PRO A 204 5.59 -5.39 -10.70
CA PRO A 204 4.58 -5.78 -11.69
C PRO A 204 3.26 -6.31 -11.10
N HIS A 205 3.26 -6.96 -9.94
CA HIS A 205 2.02 -7.43 -9.29
C HIS A 205 1.26 -6.29 -8.58
N ALA A 206 1.98 -5.31 -8.03
CA ALA A 206 1.40 -4.08 -7.46
C ALA A 206 0.89 -3.10 -8.54
N HIS A 207 1.39 -3.25 -9.78
CA HIS A 207 0.93 -2.53 -10.96
C HIS A 207 -0.45 -2.95 -11.47
N GLN A 208 -0.97 -4.13 -11.07
CA GLN A 208 -2.11 -4.73 -11.76
C GLN A 208 -3.38 -3.85 -11.74
N GLU A 209 -3.71 -3.23 -10.60
CA GLU A 209 -4.91 -2.37 -10.48
C GLU A 209 -4.70 -1.02 -11.19
N HIS A 210 -3.50 -0.43 -11.07
CA HIS A 210 -3.14 0.82 -11.74
C HIS A 210 -3.16 0.67 -13.27
N ASP A 211 -2.53 -0.38 -13.79
CA ASP A 211 -2.43 -0.63 -15.23
C ASP A 211 -3.80 -0.91 -15.84
N VAL A 212 -4.69 -1.62 -15.12
CA VAL A 212 -6.08 -1.85 -15.54
C VAL A 212 -6.85 -0.52 -15.64
N SER A 213 -6.73 0.35 -14.64
CA SER A 213 -7.38 1.66 -14.62
C SER A 213 -6.84 2.58 -15.73
N ALA A 214 -5.53 2.60 -15.92
CA ALA A 214 -4.87 3.39 -16.96
C ALA A 214 -5.28 2.91 -18.36
N ALA A 215 -5.29 1.59 -18.59
CA ALA A 215 -5.74 1.00 -19.86
C ALA A 215 -7.20 1.35 -20.16
N TYR A 216 -8.09 1.24 -19.15
CA TYR A 216 -9.49 1.64 -19.30
C TYR A 216 -9.63 3.09 -19.76
N ALA A 217 -8.93 4.02 -19.11
CA ALA A 217 -9.00 5.43 -19.46
C ALA A 217 -8.40 5.71 -20.85
N GLN A 218 -7.31 5.02 -21.21
CA GLN A 218 -6.67 5.15 -22.52
C GLN A 218 -7.55 4.62 -23.66
N GLU A 219 -8.34 3.57 -23.42
CA GLU A 219 -9.30 3.04 -24.40
C GLU A 219 -10.54 3.93 -24.54
N ALA A 220 -10.99 4.56 -23.46
CA ALA A 220 -12.19 5.38 -23.43
C ALA A 220 -11.98 6.81 -23.96
N LEU A 221 -10.77 7.35 -23.87
CA LEU A 221 -10.43 8.73 -24.25
C LEU A 221 -9.65 8.80 -25.56
N SER A 222 -9.67 9.95 -26.22
CA SER A 222 -8.69 10.25 -27.27
C SER A 222 -7.29 10.36 -26.67
N THR A 223 -6.24 10.17 -27.49
CA THR A 223 -4.86 10.30 -27.02
C THR A 223 -4.58 11.66 -26.38
N ASP A 224 -5.11 12.75 -26.95
CA ASP A 224 -4.94 14.10 -26.42
C ASP A 224 -5.71 14.29 -25.10
N ALA A 225 -6.97 13.83 -25.03
CA ALA A 225 -7.78 13.94 -23.82
C ALA A 225 -7.21 13.10 -22.67
N PHE A 226 -6.71 11.90 -22.95
CA PHE A 226 -6.01 11.08 -21.97
C PHE A 226 -4.76 11.77 -21.44
N ALA A 227 -3.89 12.28 -22.33
CA ALA A 227 -2.66 12.96 -21.94
C ALA A 227 -2.95 14.23 -21.12
N GLU A 228 -3.98 14.99 -21.49
CA GLU A 228 -4.42 16.16 -20.75
C GLU A 228 -4.94 15.79 -19.36
N ALA A 229 -5.86 14.84 -19.26
CA ALA A 229 -6.41 14.37 -17.98
C ALA A 229 -5.31 13.83 -17.06
N TRP A 230 -4.38 13.03 -17.58
CA TRP A 230 -3.25 12.53 -16.81
C TRP A 230 -2.37 13.67 -16.26
N ALA A 231 -2.06 14.66 -17.10
CA ALA A 231 -1.26 15.82 -16.70
C ALA A 231 -1.99 16.68 -15.65
N GLN A 232 -3.30 16.90 -15.80
CA GLN A 232 -4.11 17.58 -14.79
C GLN A 232 -4.06 16.84 -13.45
N GLY A 233 -4.19 15.52 -13.48
CA GLY A 233 -4.01 14.64 -12.31
C GLY A 233 -2.70 14.89 -11.56
N ALA A 234 -1.58 14.95 -12.30
CA ALA A 234 -0.27 15.21 -11.73
C ALA A 234 -0.14 16.60 -11.06
N THR A 235 -0.97 17.57 -11.44
CA THR A 235 -1.00 18.89 -10.78
C THR A 235 -1.82 18.89 -9.50
N LEU A 236 -2.79 17.98 -9.34
CA LEU A 236 -3.64 17.91 -8.14
C LEU A 236 -2.84 17.69 -6.85
N VAL A 237 -1.74 16.94 -6.95
CA VAL A 237 -0.91 16.58 -5.80
C VAL A 237 0.02 17.70 -5.33
N GLN A 238 0.10 18.79 -6.09
CA GLN A 238 0.86 20.00 -5.72
C GLN A 238 0.00 21.04 -5.00
N GLY A 239 -1.33 20.86 -4.98
CA GLY A 239 -2.27 21.81 -4.38
C GLY A 239 -2.81 21.35 -3.03
N ASP A 240 -3.26 22.32 -2.22
CA ASP A 240 -3.86 22.06 -0.89
C ASP A 240 -5.27 21.44 -0.96
N LEU A 241 -5.82 21.28 -2.18
CA LEU A 241 -7.20 20.86 -2.44
C LEU A 241 -7.29 19.44 -3.00
N LEU A 242 -6.27 18.59 -2.82
CA LEU A 242 -6.26 17.22 -3.36
C LEU A 242 -7.53 16.45 -2.98
N VAL A 243 -7.89 16.42 -1.69
CA VAL A 243 -9.08 15.72 -1.18
C VAL A 243 -10.36 16.23 -1.84
N GLU A 244 -10.56 17.54 -1.88
CA GLU A 244 -11.78 18.14 -2.42
C GLU A 244 -11.87 17.95 -3.94
N SER A 245 -10.75 18.05 -4.65
CA SER A 245 -10.69 17.77 -6.08
C SER A 245 -11.11 16.32 -6.37
N VAL A 246 -10.57 15.36 -5.62
CA VAL A 246 -10.93 13.93 -5.75
C VAL A 246 -12.42 13.69 -5.45
N LYS A 247 -12.98 14.36 -4.44
CA LYS A 247 -14.43 14.30 -4.16
C LYS A 247 -15.25 14.80 -5.35
N THR A 248 -14.85 15.91 -5.97
CA THR A 248 -15.54 16.43 -7.17
C THR A 248 -15.50 15.41 -8.30
N LEU A 249 -14.30 14.90 -8.63
CA LEU A 249 -14.11 13.95 -9.73
C LEU A 249 -14.97 12.68 -9.60
N LEU A 250 -15.16 12.18 -8.38
CA LEU A 250 -15.93 10.95 -8.13
C LEU A 250 -17.44 11.17 -8.02
N ASN A 251 -17.89 12.42 -7.94
CA ASN A 251 -19.30 12.82 -7.81
C ASN A 251 -19.88 13.41 -9.10
N GLU A 252 -19.11 13.48 -10.19
CA GLU A 252 -19.55 14.04 -11.49
C GLU A 252 -20.61 13.19 -12.25
N ASP A 253 -21.24 12.22 -11.59
CA ASP A 253 -22.45 11.58 -12.09
C ASP A 253 -23.68 12.50 -11.93
N GLY A 254 -23.92 13.38 -12.92
CA GLY A 254 -25.29 13.84 -13.21
C GLY A 254 -25.59 15.27 -13.66
N GLN A 255 -24.67 16.04 -14.26
CA GLN A 255 -25.04 17.31 -14.95
C GLN A 255 -24.37 17.53 -16.32
N GLY A 256 -24.31 16.48 -17.15
CA GLY A 256 -23.91 16.65 -18.55
C GLY A 256 -24.44 15.54 -19.44
N GLY A 257 -25.58 15.77 -20.08
CA GLY A 257 -26.16 14.87 -21.10
C GLY A 257 -27.68 14.84 -21.09
#